data_AF-A0A699ZPW3-F1
#
_entry.id   AF-A0A699ZPW3-F1
#
_cell.length_a   1.000
_cell.length_b   1.000
_cell.length_c   1.000
_cell.angle_alpha   90.00
_cell.angle_beta   90.00
_cell.angle_gamma   90.00
#
_symmetry.space_group_name_H-M   'P 1'
#
loop_
_entity.id
_entity.type
_entity.pdbx_description
1 polymer ?
#
loop_
_entity_poly.entity_id
_entity_poly.type
_entity_poly.pdbx_seq_one_letter_code
_entity_poly.pdbx_strand_id
1 'polypeptide(L)'
;MEQLKAHGCESQVSPGGSLANALVAVLTTPDAQRSFLSFFDSGKLCMTATIATAITAARVLVIEGYLLELPGARTWLPEVLRLARVHSVRVALTAGDPGVVQRHRDMLQDLLSMGCVDLLFCNREEACELLGRQALEEPEGSSTAAAAVLGRQ
;
A
#
# COMPACT_ATOMS: atom_id res chain seq x y z
N MET A 1 -12.29 -3.98 -14.75
CA MET A 1 -11.78 -2.82 -15.52
C MET A 1 -12.89 -1.89 -16.01
N GLU A 2 -14.02 -2.41 -16.50
CA GLU A 2 -15.15 -1.58 -16.95
C GLU A 2 -15.70 -0.65 -15.85
N GLN A 3 -15.85 -1.13 -14.62
CA GLN A 3 -16.31 -0.32 -13.50
C GLN A 3 -15.40 0.89 -13.20
N LEU A 4 -14.07 0.72 -13.27
CA LEU A 4 -13.11 1.82 -13.08
C LEU A 4 -13.27 2.88 -14.18
N LYS A 5 -13.33 2.43 -15.45
CA LYS A 5 -13.53 3.32 -16.60
C LYS A 5 -14.85 4.08 -16.52
N ALA A 6 -15.92 3.42 -16.07
CA ALA A 6 -17.23 4.05 -15.88
C ALA A 6 -17.21 5.19 -14.86
N HIS A 7 -16.23 5.22 -13.94
CA HIS A 7 -16.04 6.28 -12.96
C HIS A 7 -14.89 7.22 -13.32
N GLY A 8 -14.43 7.21 -14.58
CA GLY A 8 -13.36 8.10 -15.05
C GLY A 8 -11.95 7.69 -14.61
N CYS A 9 -11.77 6.50 -14.03
CA CYS A 9 -10.46 5.99 -13.68
C CYS A 9 -9.82 5.29 -14.89
N GLU A 10 -8.72 5.85 -15.37
CA GLU A 10 -7.87 5.19 -16.36
C GLU A 10 -7.11 4.02 -15.72
N SER A 11 -7.03 2.90 -16.44
CA SER A 11 -6.22 1.75 -16.03
C SER A 11 -5.16 1.46 -17.08
N GLN A 12 -3.91 1.44 -16.64
CA GLN A 12 -2.76 1.09 -17.46
C GLN A 12 -2.46 -0.42 -17.43
N VAL A 13 -3.29 -1.20 -16.72
CA VAL A 13 -3.14 -2.65 -16.60
C VAL A 13 -3.84 -3.33 -17.77
N SER A 14 -3.09 -4.04 -18.61
CA SER A 14 -3.66 -4.93 -19.62
C SER A 14 -4.23 -6.19 -18.96
N PRO A 15 -5.39 -6.72 -19.40
CA PRO A 15 -5.86 -8.01 -18.95
C PRO A 15 -4.79 -9.08 -19.23
N GLY A 16 -4.32 -9.76 -18.18
CA GLY A 16 -3.38 -10.88 -18.34
C GLY A 16 -4.06 -12.06 -19.06
N GLY A 17 -3.32 -12.72 -19.96
CA GLY A 17 -3.80 -13.96 -20.58
C GLY A 17 -3.90 -15.10 -19.56
N SER A 18 -5.05 -15.76 -19.53
CA SER A 18 -5.34 -17.05 -18.85
C SER A 18 -5.32 -17.12 -17.30
N LEU A 19 -4.95 -16.07 -16.56
CA LEU A 19 -5.09 -16.08 -15.09
C LEU A 19 -6.38 -15.38 -14.68
N ALA A 20 -7.20 -16.05 -13.86
CA ALA A 20 -8.37 -15.46 -13.25
C ALA A 20 -7.96 -14.23 -12.43
N ASN A 21 -8.80 -13.19 -12.42
CA ASN A 21 -8.59 -12.03 -11.54
C ASN A 21 -8.46 -12.50 -10.08
N ALA A 22 -7.76 -11.71 -9.26
CA ALA A 22 -7.78 -11.85 -7.82
C ALA A 22 -9.23 -11.91 -7.29
N LEU A 23 -9.49 -12.82 -6.36
CA LEU A 23 -10.76 -12.98 -5.68
C LEU A 23 -10.58 -12.65 -4.20
N VAL A 24 -11.47 -11.84 -3.65
CA VAL A 24 -11.52 -11.58 -2.21
C VAL A 24 -12.93 -11.93 -1.73
N ALA A 25 -13.01 -12.96 -0.87
CA ALA A 25 -14.25 -13.28 -0.17
C ALA A 25 -14.33 -12.43 1.11
N VAL A 26 -15.40 -11.64 1.22
CA VAL A 26 -15.63 -10.75 2.36
C VAL A 26 -16.73 -11.34 3.23
N LEU A 27 -16.37 -11.78 4.43
CA LEU A 27 -17.30 -12.32 5.42
C LEU A 27 -17.65 -11.20 6.39
N THR A 28 -18.94 -10.88 6.50
CA THR A 28 -19.43 -9.78 7.35
C THR A 28 -20.28 -10.32 8.49
N THR A 29 -19.95 -9.95 9.72
CA THR A 29 -20.72 -10.29 10.93
C THR A 29 -21.81 -9.23 11.20
N PRO A 30 -22.82 -9.53 12.05
CA PRO A 30 -23.93 -8.59 12.34
C PRO A 30 -23.50 -7.24 12.92
N ASP A 31 -22.36 -7.18 13.60
CA ASP A 31 -21.74 -5.96 14.12
C ASP A 31 -20.94 -5.17 13.05
N ALA A 32 -21.09 -5.53 11.78
CA ALA A 32 -20.45 -4.94 10.61
C ALA A 32 -18.92 -5.09 10.55
N GLN A 33 -18.32 -5.95 11.39
CA GLN A 33 -16.93 -6.36 11.20
C GLN A 33 -16.80 -7.19 9.92
N ARG A 34 -15.64 -7.04 9.25
CA ARG A 34 -15.36 -7.70 7.96
C ARG A 34 -14.06 -8.48 8.06
N SER A 35 -14.13 -9.75 7.71
CA SER A 35 -12.96 -10.61 7.53
C SER A 35 -12.75 -10.87 6.04
N PHE A 36 -11.53 -10.71 5.58
CA PHE A 36 -11.15 -10.83 4.18
C PHE A 36 -10.38 -12.12 3.96
N LEU A 37 -10.83 -12.95 3.01
CA LEU A 37 -10.08 -14.11 2.52
C LEU A 37 -9.70 -13.85 1.06
N SER A 38 -8.45 -13.49 0.86
CA SER A 38 -7.90 -13.07 -0.44
C SER A 38 -7.18 -14.23 -1.12
N PHE A 39 -7.59 -14.57 -2.33
CA PHE A 39 -6.89 -15.47 -3.24
C PHE A 39 -6.49 -14.70 -4.49
N PHE A 40 -5.19 -14.55 -4.70
CA PHE A 40 -4.67 -13.88 -5.86
C PHE A 40 -3.46 -14.64 -6.39
N ASP A 41 -3.46 -14.93 -7.69
CA ASP A 41 -2.21 -15.20 -8.39
C ASP A 41 -1.64 -13.84 -8.77
N SER A 42 -0.78 -13.32 -7.90
CA SER A 42 -0.01 -12.14 -8.25
C SER A 42 0.97 -12.55 -9.35
N GLY A 43 0.53 -12.42 -10.60
CA GLY A 43 1.47 -12.28 -11.71
C GLY A 43 2.60 -11.33 -11.31
N LYS A 44 3.79 -11.48 -11.91
CA LYS A 44 4.99 -10.74 -11.49
C LYS A 44 4.83 -9.23 -11.74
N LEU A 45 4.21 -8.51 -10.81
CA LEU A 45 4.21 -7.05 -10.81
C LEU A 45 5.66 -6.60 -10.69
N CYS A 46 6.07 -5.73 -11.59
CA CYS A 46 7.40 -5.18 -11.66
C CYS A 46 7.36 -3.78 -12.24
N MET A 47 8.44 -3.03 -12.08
CA MET A 47 8.58 -1.75 -12.75
C MET A 47 8.55 -1.94 -14.28
N THR A 48 7.73 -1.15 -14.96
CA THR A 48 7.62 -1.15 -16.43
C THR A 48 7.67 0.29 -16.94
N ALA A 49 7.95 0.48 -18.24
CA ALA A 49 7.91 1.80 -18.86
C ALA A 49 6.54 2.48 -18.73
N THR A 50 5.46 1.69 -18.78
CA THR A 50 4.09 2.19 -18.58
C THR A 50 3.88 2.70 -17.15
N ILE A 51 4.30 1.94 -16.14
CA ILE A 51 4.23 2.36 -14.73
C ILE A 51 5.09 3.60 -14.50
N ALA A 52 6.30 3.63 -15.06
CA ALA A 52 7.19 4.78 -14.94
C ALA A 52 6.54 6.05 -15.51
N THR A 53 6.00 5.96 -16.73
CA THR A 53 5.29 7.08 -17.37
C THR A 53 4.12 7.57 -16.51
N ALA A 54 3.30 6.65 -16.00
CA ALA A 54 2.18 6.98 -15.13
C ALA A 54 2.62 7.69 -13.84
N ILE A 55 3.70 7.22 -13.20
CA ILE A 55 4.27 7.88 -12.02
C ILE A 55 4.71 9.30 -12.36
N THR A 56 5.49 9.49 -13.44
CA THR A 56 6.03 10.81 -13.79
C THR A 56 4.96 11.85 -14.14
N ALA A 57 3.78 11.41 -14.60
CA ALA A 57 2.65 12.27 -14.90
C ALA A 57 1.76 12.56 -13.67
N ALA A 58 1.94 11.84 -12.57
CA ALA A 58 1.10 11.94 -11.39
C ALA A 58 1.49 13.12 -10.48
N ARG A 59 0.50 13.65 -9.74
CA ARG A 59 0.76 14.58 -8.64
C ARG A 59 1.01 13.85 -7.32
N VAL A 60 0.31 12.73 -7.14
CA VAL A 60 0.38 11.88 -5.95
C VAL A 60 0.39 10.43 -6.41
N LEU A 61 1.29 9.64 -5.85
CA LEU A 61 1.34 8.20 -5.94
C LEU A 61 0.83 7.61 -4.63
N VAL A 62 -0.20 6.77 -4.69
CA VAL A 62 -0.72 6.03 -3.54
C VAL A 62 -0.29 4.57 -3.67
N ILE A 63 0.35 4.03 -2.62
CA ILE A 63 0.86 2.67 -2.56
C ILE A 63 0.16 1.95 -1.41
N GLU A 64 -0.40 0.77 -1.69
CA GLU A 64 -0.98 -0.08 -0.65
C GLU A 64 0.07 -0.99 -0.01
N GLY A 65 0.00 -1.15 1.32
CA GLY A 65 0.89 -2.02 2.07
C GLY A 65 0.81 -3.49 1.63
N TYR A 66 -0.33 -3.93 1.10
CA TYR A 66 -0.51 -5.27 0.53
C TYR A 66 0.50 -5.61 -0.58
N LEU A 67 1.03 -4.59 -1.27
CA LEU A 67 2.03 -4.80 -2.31
C LEU A 67 3.36 -5.35 -1.78
N LEU A 68 3.63 -5.26 -0.48
CA LEU A 68 4.83 -5.82 0.15
C LEU A 68 4.84 -7.36 0.12
N GLU A 69 3.67 -7.99 0.00
CA GLU A 69 3.55 -9.46 -0.07
C GLU A 69 3.85 -10.00 -1.48
N LEU A 70 3.98 -9.13 -2.49
CA LEU A 70 4.16 -9.55 -3.86
C LEU A 70 5.60 -10.01 -4.14
N PRO A 71 5.79 -11.00 -5.05
CA PRO A 71 7.12 -11.42 -5.49
C PRO A 71 7.94 -10.24 -6.04
N GLY A 72 9.17 -10.10 -5.56
CA GLY A 72 10.10 -9.06 -6.01
C GLY A 72 9.82 -7.65 -5.47
N ALA A 73 8.83 -7.46 -4.57
CA ALA A 73 8.47 -6.16 -4.02
C ALA A 73 9.65 -5.41 -3.39
N ARG A 74 10.56 -6.15 -2.73
CA ARG A 74 11.82 -5.60 -2.18
C ARG A 74 12.73 -4.94 -3.22
N THR A 75 12.58 -5.29 -4.50
CA THR A 75 13.39 -4.73 -5.59
C THR A 75 12.67 -3.57 -6.27
N TRP A 76 11.41 -3.76 -6.67
CA TRP A 76 10.72 -2.79 -7.52
C TRP A 76 10.05 -1.65 -6.73
N LEU A 77 9.64 -1.83 -5.47
CA LEU A 77 9.08 -0.72 -4.67
C LEU A 77 10.11 0.40 -4.43
N PRO A 78 11.37 0.11 -4.05
CA PRO A 78 12.40 1.15 -3.94
C PRO A 78 12.68 1.91 -5.25
N GLU A 79 12.49 1.26 -6.41
CA GLU A 79 12.62 1.92 -7.72
C GLU A 79 11.46 2.88 -7.97
N VAL A 80 10.23 2.44 -7.67
CA VAL A 80 9.01 3.26 -7.72
C VAL A 80 9.13 4.51 -6.85
N LEU A 81 9.58 4.34 -5.59
CA LEU A 81 9.75 5.45 -4.66
C LEU A 81 10.81 6.47 -5.14
N ARG A 82 11.95 5.98 -5.65
CA ARG A 82 13.00 6.85 -6.18
C ARG A 82 12.54 7.64 -7.40
N LEU A 83 11.82 6.99 -8.32
CA LEU A 83 11.27 7.66 -9.50
C LEU A 83 10.29 8.75 -9.09
N ALA A 84 9.37 8.45 -8.17
CA ALA A 84 8.42 9.44 -7.65
C ALA A 84 9.16 10.66 -7.05
N ARG A 85 10.22 10.42 -6.24
CA ARG A 85 11.03 11.47 -5.63
C ARG A 85 11.71 12.37 -6.66
N VAL A 86 12.36 11.79 -7.67
CA VAL A 86 13.05 12.54 -8.75
C VAL A 86 12.09 13.43 -9.52
N HIS A 87 10.86 12.96 -9.75
CA HIS A 87 9.83 13.72 -10.47
C HIS A 87 8.95 14.59 -9.56
N SER A 88 9.34 14.77 -8.29
CA SER A 88 8.60 15.57 -7.31
C SER A 88 7.14 15.13 -7.08
N VAL A 89 6.83 13.88 -7.40
CA VAL A 89 5.54 13.25 -7.12
C VAL A 89 5.43 13.02 -5.61
N ARG A 90 4.28 13.32 -5.01
CA ARG A 90 4.07 13.04 -3.58
C ARG A 90 3.74 11.58 -3.37
N VAL A 91 4.31 10.93 -2.38
CA VAL A 91 4.03 9.52 -2.10
C VAL A 91 3.22 9.39 -0.82
N ALA A 92 2.04 8.76 -0.94
CA ALA A 92 1.25 8.28 0.17
C ALA A 92 1.31 6.75 0.22
N LEU A 93 1.56 6.19 1.40
CA LEU A 93 1.61 4.76 1.62
C LEU A 93 0.61 4.36 2.70
N THR A 94 -0.18 3.30 2.47
CA THR A 94 -0.99 2.67 3.52
C THR A 94 -0.23 1.50 4.13
N ALA A 95 -0.37 1.25 5.43
CA ALA A 95 0.35 0.16 6.09
C ALA A 95 -0.15 -1.24 5.66
N GLY A 96 -1.37 -1.35 5.14
CA GLY A 96 -2.01 -2.60 4.73
C GLY A 96 -2.99 -3.06 5.80
N ASP A 97 -2.59 -4.06 6.58
CA ASP A 97 -3.28 -4.50 7.79
C ASP A 97 -2.25 -4.93 8.86
N PRO A 98 -2.66 -5.17 10.11
CA PRO A 98 -1.74 -5.55 11.18
C PRO A 98 -0.90 -6.79 10.86
N GLY A 99 -1.46 -7.76 10.13
CA GLY A 99 -0.75 -8.97 9.72
C GLY A 99 0.31 -8.70 8.65
N VAL A 100 0.01 -7.86 7.66
CA VAL A 100 0.99 -7.41 6.64
C VAL A 100 2.14 -6.66 7.32
N VAL A 101 1.82 -5.72 8.22
CA VAL A 101 2.84 -4.97 8.97
C VAL A 101 3.70 -5.91 9.78
N GLN A 102 3.10 -6.88 10.50
CA GLN A 102 3.85 -7.85 11.29
C GLN A 102 4.82 -8.68 10.44
N ARG A 103 4.38 -9.19 9.28
CA ARG A 103 5.20 -10.03 8.39
C ARG A 103 6.28 -9.26 7.65
N HIS A 104 6.02 -7.99 7.32
CA HIS A 104 6.86 -7.16 6.46
C HIS A 104 7.40 -5.90 7.15
N ARG A 105 7.45 -5.90 8.49
CA ARG A 105 7.85 -4.75 9.31
C ARG A 105 9.17 -4.14 8.86
N ASP A 106 10.20 -4.97 8.70
CA ASP A 106 11.53 -4.53 8.30
C ASP A 106 11.51 -3.87 6.92
N MET A 107 10.78 -4.47 5.98
CA MET A 107 10.64 -3.91 4.63
C MET A 107 9.92 -2.56 4.64
N LEU A 108 8.86 -2.44 5.43
CA LEU A 108 8.13 -1.18 5.57
C LEU A 108 9.05 -0.11 6.19
N GLN A 109 9.80 -0.44 7.25
CA GLN A 109 10.77 0.46 7.86
C GLN A 109 11.88 0.88 6.88
N ASP A 110 12.39 -0.04 6.06
CA ASP A 110 13.36 0.27 5.01
C ASP A 110 12.80 1.29 4.01
N LEU A 111 11.58 1.07 3.51
CA LEU A 111 10.91 1.97 2.56
C LEU A 111 10.66 3.36 3.16
N LEU A 112 10.27 3.44 4.42
CA LEU A 112 10.07 4.70 5.14
C LEU A 112 11.42 5.44 5.34
N SER A 113 12.47 4.70 5.68
CA SER A 113 13.82 5.25 5.91
C SER A 113 14.46 5.83 4.66
N MET A 114 13.98 5.47 3.46
CA MET A 114 14.42 6.09 2.21
C MET A 114 14.04 7.59 2.09
N GLY A 115 13.17 8.11 2.96
CA GLY A 115 12.73 9.51 2.93
C GLY A 115 11.95 9.89 1.67
N CYS A 116 11.39 8.89 0.97
CA CYS A 116 10.62 9.08 -0.26
C CYS A 116 9.10 9.05 -0.01
N VAL A 117 8.65 8.54 1.14
CA VAL A 117 7.24 8.50 1.54
C VAL A 117 6.91 9.80 2.27
N ASP A 118 5.95 10.56 1.77
CA ASP A 118 5.52 11.84 2.35
C ASP A 118 4.41 11.66 3.41
N LEU A 119 3.55 10.66 3.21
CA LEU A 119 2.40 10.39 4.08
C LEU A 119 2.29 8.89 4.33
N LEU A 120 2.23 8.49 5.60
CA LEU A 120 1.88 7.13 6.01
C LEU A 120 0.47 7.12 6.61
N PHE A 121 -0.44 6.37 6.01
CA PHE A 121 -1.75 6.05 6.57
C PHE A 121 -1.67 4.74 7.33
N CYS A 122 -1.99 4.77 8.62
CA CYS A 122 -2.06 3.57 9.45
C CYS A 122 -3.17 3.70 10.49
N ASN A 123 -3.85 2.61 10.80
CA ASN A 123 -4.69 2.55 11.99
C ASN A 123 -3.84 2.26 13.25
N ARG A 124 -4.49 2.24 14.41
CA ARG A 124 -3.85 1.99 15.70
C ARG A 124 -3.10 0.66 15.74
N GLU A 125 -3.73 -0.42 15.27
CA GLU A 125 -3.18 -1.77 15.34
C GLU A 125 -1.95 -1.91 14.43
N GLU A 126 -2.02 -1.35 13.23
CA GLU A 126 -0.89 -1.25 12.29
C GLU A 126 0.27 -0.44 12.87
N ALA A 127 -0.02 0.71 13.50
CA ALA A 127 0.99 1.52 14.16
C ALA A 127 1.67 0.79 15.33
N CYS A 128 0.89 0.06 16.14
CA CYS A 128 1.41 -0.78 17.22
C CYS A 128 2.36 -1.87 16.69
N GLU A 129 1.99 -2.56 15.60
CA GLU A 129 2.86 -3.57 15.00
C GLU A 129 4.11 -2.95 14.34
N LEU A 130 4.00 -1.75 13.77
CA LEU A 130 5.13 -1.04 13.15
C LEU A 130 6.15 -0.51 14.18
N LEU A 131 5.68 0.09 15.27
CA LEU A 131 6.52 0.71 16.30
C LEU A 131 6.94 -0.29 17.40
N GLY A 132 6.20 -1.38 17.55
CA GLY A 132 6.35 -2.35 18.64
C GLY A 132 5.33 -2.08 19.76
N ARG A 133 4.69 -3.15 20.26
CA ARG A 133 3.49 -3.14 21.14
C ARG A 133 3.58 -2.36 22.46
N GLN A 134 4.73 -1.78 22.81
CA GLN A 134 4.91 -0.95 24.01
C GLN A 134 4.96 0.56 23.70
N ALA A 135 4.92 0.96 22.43
CA ALA A 135 5.21 2.34 22.01
C ALA A 135 4.03 3.32 22.08
N LEU A 136 2.79 2.86 22.29
CA LEU A 136 1.61 3.72 22.36
C LEU A 136 0.98 3.63 23.76
N GLU A 137 1.43 4.46 24.70
CA GLU A 137 0.67 4.73 25.93
C GLU A 137 -0.64 5.45 25.57
N GLU A 138 -1.77 4.99 26.13
CA GLU A 138 -3.12 5.35 25.69
C GLU A 138 -3.59 6.77 26.05
N PRO A 139 -4.59 7.27 25.30
CA PRO A 139 -5.86 7.61 25.94
C PRO A 139 -6.99 6.71 25.42
N GLU A 140 -7.76 6.17 26.37
CA GLU A 140 -8.90 5.28 26.15
C GLU A 140 -9.95 5.92 25.21
N GLY A 141 -10.46 5.14 24.25
CA GLY A 141 -11.69 5.47 23.52
C GLY A 141 -11.56 6.12 22.14
N SER A 142 -10.35 6.24 21.56
CA SER A 142 -10.18 6.81 20.21
C SER A 142 -9.79 5.75 19.17
N SER A 143 -10.79 5.24 18.43
CA SER A 143 -10.56 4.62 17.11
C SER A 143 -10.22 5.73 16.14
N THR A 144 -8.94 6.10 16.06
CA THR A 144 -8.48 7.08 15.07
C THR A 144 -7.42 6.42 14.19
N ALA A 145 -7.75 6.31 12.90
CA ALA A 145 -6.74 6.17 11.88
C ALA A 145 -5.80 7.38 11.97
N ALA A 146 -4.50 7.14 12.10
CA ALA A 146 -3.50 8.17 12.19
C ALA A 146 -2.78 8.28 10.83
N ALA A 147 -2.72 9.49 10.29
CA ALA A 147 -1.82 9.80 9.19
C ALA A 147 -0.57 10.46 9.78
N ALA A 148 0.59 9.83 9.62
CA ALA A 148 1.87 10.46 9.97
C ALA A 148 2.39 11.22 8.74
N VAL A 149 2.57 12.54 8.89
CA VAL A 149 3.26 13.35 7.89
C VAL A 149 4.76 13.14 8.06
N LEU A 150 5.36 12.48 7.09
CA LEU A 150 6.80 12.26 7.04
C LEU A 150 7.37 13.39 6.20
N GLY A 151 7.86 14.44 6.87
CA GLY A 151 8.44 15.59 6.19
C GLY A 151 9.57 15.17 5.24
N ARG A 152 9.71 15.86 4.11
CA ARG A 152 10.84 15.66 3.19
C ARG A 152 12.13 16.12 3.88
N GLN A 153 13.06 15.20 4.11
CA GLN A 153 14.46 15.56 4.34
C GLN A 153 15.12 16.01 3.03
#